data_AF-B6YTC3-F1
#
_entry.id   AF-B6YTC3-F1
#
_cell.length_a   1.000
_cell.length_b   1.000
_cell.length_c   1.000
_cell.angle_alpha   90.00
_cell.angle_beta   90.00
_cell.angle_gamma   90.00
#
_symmetry.space_group_name_H-M   'P 1'
#
loop_
_entity.id
_entity.type
_entity.pdbx_description
1 polymer ?
#
loop_
_entity_poly.entity_id
_entity_poly.type
_entity_poly.pdbx_seq_one_letter_code
_entity_poly.pdbx_strand_id
1 'polypeptide(L)'
;MYFENFGRPTPRKSRSKSNKHSTMQLIETSSSEPNSALIKGTIARTDPISGLPHLDELTHHLIAVATASLKFNSPDVVLAALIHDYFKPVFDFKNGKWYHFITDPDLYSQLLSEFDDSTNISNVANISQWHHKRKNCNEICQIENSELISTLETSVPFILPTQREYTVVHHLRVLGKYRMFILALLKEKLAKTLSEKYSERFQKILGVSRIRYEYRPVNSADTLEDAGRIIKENDWRIEVKDNMMVIPLPSRFHKDAFYFEYYEGTEVVLDVDTKAKAIRGVKVPFGKALSTVYLTGSQDAYLLYVDAGFGSLSLEYLLDDVLSDLKQSLSEKKRKNAFEYVDLDKVVKSLSSDLHSDELCALCGEPGEPIESHEKVSSILKAKFTDTWLLLTCGTSVCPVCKLGFEIEELFRGSGMNKHIVQEALLEDYHLIHSIPIFGKEHFMKSISSKIWLELLSEIYYSLHNSKELQKITKRKEWVVKFYLNPKVLFYPYVADLIPQVLTVALRHPKKKFVLQSGLHSNIVFPGSEKDLTPEEFSAMRRFYISHPSTGIHLLQKIRNVYSPVFGVPNVEIRKGGVSRARKRKG
;
A
#
# COMPACT_ATOMS: atom_id res chain seq x y z
N MET A 1 -47.61 4.35 -58.17
CA MET A 1 -48.70 5.24 -57.76
C MET A 1 -48.08 6.53 -57.25
N TYR A 2 -48.51 7.65 -57.83
CA TYR A 2 -48.19 9.04 -57.52
C TYR A 2 -48.58 9.41 -56.06
N PHE A 3 -48.12 10.47 -55.38
CA PHE A 3 -47.89 11.86 -55.78
C PHE A 3 -46.93 12.60 -54.80
N GLU A 4 -46.10 13.48 -55.39
CA GLU A 4 -45.73 14.87 -55.03
C GLU A 4 -45.18 15.36 -53.65
N ASN A 5 -43.99 15.97 -53.77
CA ASN A 5 -43.49 17.28 -53.27
C ASN A 5 -44.35 18.12 -52.29
N PHE A 6 -43.69 18.74 -51.29
CA PHE A 6 -43.37 20.18 -51.26
C PHE A 6 -42.62 20.58 -49.97
N GLY A 7 -41.65 21.50 -50.09
CA GLY A 7 -41.33 22.49 -49.05
C GLY A 7 -39.98 22.36 -48.33
N ARG A 8 -38.96 23.09 -48.81
CA ARG A 8 -37.82 23.52 -47.98
C ARG A 8 -38.24 24.63 -47.01
N PRO A 9 -37.69 24.64 -45.79
CA PRO A 9 -37.35 25.88 -45.11
C PRO A 9 -35.83 25.99 -44.82
N THR A 10 -35.40 27.25 -44.79
CA THR A 10 -34.04 27.77 -44.58
C THR A 10 -33.41 27.41 -43.22
N PRO A 11 -32.06 27.44 -43.11
CA PRO A 11 -31.35 27.01 -41.91
C PRO A 11 -31.42 28.07 -40.81
N ARG A 12 -32.03 27.71 -39.67
CA ARG A 12 -31.87 28.46 -38.42
C ARG A 12 -30.49 28.15 -37.83
N LYS A 13 -29.68 29.19 -37.68
CA LYS A 13 -28.43 29.22 -36.90
C LYS A 13 -28.69 28.71 -35.48
N SER A 14 -28.30 27.49 -35.17
CA SER A 14 -28.09 27.05 -33.79
C SER A 14 -26.63 27.31 -33.43
N ARG A 15 -26.43 28.18 -32.43
CA ARG A 15 -25.15 28.42 -31.78
C ARG A 15 -24.67 27.10 -31.17
N SER A 16 -23.69 26.45 -31.77
CA SER A 16 -22.94 25.39 -31.09
C SER A 16 -22.18 26.04 -29.94
N LYS A 17 -22.54 25.65 -28.71
CA LYS A 17 -21.69 25.90 -27.55
C LYS A 17 -20.39 25.16 -27.80
N SER A 18 -19.29 25.91 -27.72
CA SER A 18 -17.94 25.40 -27.85
C SER A 18 -17.72 24.25 -26.87
N ASN A 19 -17.55 23.05 -27.41
CA ASN A 19 -16.81 22.00 -26.72
C ASN A 19 -15.40 22.54 -26.51
N LYS A 20 -15.09 22.95 -25.27
CA LYS A 20 -13.70 23.11 -24.83
C LYS A 20 -13.10 21.71 -24.83
N HIS A 21 -12.51 21.32 -25.96
CA HIS A 21 -11.45 20.32 -25.94
C HIS A 21 -10.38 20.84 -24.98
N SER A 22 -10.17 20.10 -23.91
CA SER A 22 -9.03 20.24 -23.01
C SER A 22 -7.76 20.04 -23.84
N THR A 23 -7.21 21.14 -24.36
CA THR A 23 -5.89 21.15 -24.96
C THR A 23 -4.90 20.91 -23.83
N MET A 24 -4.28 19.72 -23.81
CA MET A 24 -3.13 19.43 -22.95
C MET A 24 -2.09 20.55 -23.13
N GLN A 25 -1.88 21.34 -22.08
CA GLN A 25 -0.69 22.17 -21.99
C GLN A 25 0.48 21.22 -21.72
N LEU A 26 1.26 20.92 -22.76
CA LEU A 26 2.66 20.57 -22.59
C LEU A 26 3.28 21.70 -21.76
N ILE A 27 3.71 21.40 -20.54
CA ILE A 27 4.57 22.31 -19.81
C ILE A 27 5.84 22.39 -20.65
N GLU A 28 6.07 23.55 -21.28
CA GLU A 28 7.41 23.95 -21.68
C GLU A 28 8.29 23.76 -20.44
N THR A 29 9.18 22.78 -20.57
CA THR A 29 10.24 22.38 -19.64
C THR A 29 10.71 23.53 -18.74
N SER A 30 10.04 23.73 -17.61
CA SER A 30 10.72 24.15 -16.41
C SER A 30 11.35 22.89 -15.85
N SER A 31 12.65 22.78 -16.07
CA SER A 31 13.55 21.63 -15.93
C SER A 31 13.67 21.04 -14.51
N SER A 32 12.71 21.25 -13.62
CA SER A 32 12.72 20.63 -12.30
C SER A 32 11.77 19.43 -12.30
N GLU A 33 12.34 18.20 -12.36
CA GLU A 33 11.75 17.09 -11.60
C GLU A 33 11.32 17.64 -10.23
N PRO A 34 10.13 17.29 -9.72
CA PRO A 34 9.80 17.66 -8.37
C PRO A 34 10.75 16.90 -7.45
N ASN A 35 11.85 17.54 -7.02
CA ASN A 35 12.68 17.13 -5.88
C ASN A 35 11.87 17.03 -4.57
N SER A 36 10.56 17.17 -4.64
CA SER A 36 9.56 17.05 -3.58
C SER A 36 8.64 15.84 -3.73
N ALA A 37 8.87 14.93 -4.69
CA ALA A 37 8.10 13.68 -4.74
C ALA A 37 8.39 12.83 -3.48
N LEU A 38 7.32 12.35 -2.85
CA LEU A 38 7.38 11.46 -1.69
C LEU A 38 8.01 10.11 -2.09
N ILE A 39 7.69 9.66 -3.29
CA ILE A 39 8.13 8.40 -3.89
C ILE A 39 8.57 8.64 -5.32
N LYS A 40 9.62 7.92 -5.74
CA LYS A 40 10.13 7.89 -7.11
C LYS A 40 10.22 6.42 -7.57
N GLY A 41 9.71 6.11 -8.76
CA GLY A 41 9.73 4.76 -9.32
C GLY A 41 9.49 4.76 -10.83
N THR A 42 9.39 3.56 -11.43
CA THR A 42 9.18 3.35 -12.88
C THR A 42 8.01 2.41 -13.12
N ILE A 43 7.20 2.67 -14.16
CA ILE A 43 6.13 1.76 -14.60
C ILE A 43 6.66 0.35 -14.83
N ALA A 44 6.19 -0.59 -14.03
CA ALA A 44 6.13 -1.98 -14.41
C ALA A 44 4.93 -2.12 -15.35
N ARG A 45 5.04 -2.55 -16.60
CA ARG A 45 3.89 -3.07 -17.37
C ARG A 45 2.84 -2.07 -17.89
N THR A 46 2.33 -2.44 -19.06
CA THR A 46 1.19 -1.86 -19.76
C THR A 46 0.32 -3.00 -20.23
N ASP A 47 -1.00 -2.86 -20.17
CA ASP A 47 -1.91 -3.88 -20.66
C ASP A 47 -1.65 -4.12 -22.17
N PRO A 48 -1.43 -5.38 -22.60
CA PRO A 48 -1.03 -5.68 -23.98
C PRO A 48 -2.10 -5.37 -25.02
N ILE A 49 -3.37 -5.22 -24.64
CA ILE A 49 -4.48 -4.97 -25.55
C ILE A 49 -4.73 -3.47 -25.70
N SER A 50 -4.92 -2.78 -24.58
CA SER A 50 -5.26 -1.35 -24.53
C SER A 50 -4.03 -0.44 -24.58
N GLY A 51 -2.85 -0.94 -24.22
CA GLY A 51 -1.63 -0.16 -24.06
C GLY A 51 -1.62 0.74 -22.82
N LEU A 52 -2.66 0.68 -21.98
CA LEU A 52 -2.76 1.51 -20.78
C LEU A 52 -1.77 1.03 -19.70
N PRO A 53 -1.14 1.95 -18.96
CA PRO A 53 -0.29 1.59 -17.83
C PRO A 53 -1.08 1.01 -16.67
N HIS A 54 -0.50 0.03 -15.98
CA HIS A 54 -0.93 -0.36 -14.64
C HIS A 54 -0.31 0.60 -13.62
N LEU A 55 -1.01 0.86 -12.51
CA LEU A 55 -0.46 1.59 -11.37
C LEU A 55 0.43 0.67 -10.53
N ASP A 56 1.47 0.10 -11.14
CA ASP A 56 2.34 -0.87 -10.49
C ASP A 56 3.83 -0.51 -10.65
N GLU A 57 4.55 -0.54 -9.52
CA GLU A 57 5.94 -0.11 -9.44
C GLU A 57 6.90 -1.24 -9.77
N LEU A 58 7.91 -0.95 -10.60
CA LEU A 58 8.84 -1.96 -11.11
C LEU A 58 9.45 -2.84 -10.01
N THR A 59 9.95 -2.25 -8.94
CA THR A 59 10.56 -3.02 -7.84
C THR A 59 9.54 -3.86 -7.09
N HIS A 60 8.28 -3.41 -7.04
CA HIS A 60 7.17 -4.16 -6.48
C HIS A 60 6.81 -5.38 -7.34
N HIS A 61 6.75 -5.20 -8.67
CA HIS A 61 6.62 -6.32 -9.62
C HIS A 61 7.76 -7.33 -9.48
N LEU A 62 9.01 -6.84 -9.50
CA LEU A 62 10.20 -7.69 -9.38
C LEU A 62 10.18 -8.52 -8.08
N ILE A 63 9.80 -7.91 -6.95
CA ILE A 63 9.75 -8.62 -5.67
C ILE A 63 8.58 -9.61 -5.59
N ALA A 64 7.44 -9.31 -6.22
CA ALA A 64 6.31 -10.23 -6.30
C ALA A 64 6.68 -11.49 -7.10
N VAL A 65 7.27 -11.32 -8.30
CA VAL A 65 7.74 -12.44 -9.14
C VAL A 65 8.85 -13.22 -8.45
N ALA A 66 9.82 -12.55 -7.82
CA ALA A 66 10.89 -13.22 -7.08
C ALA A 66 10.36 -14.01 -5.88
N THR A 67 9.38 -13.48 -5.16
CA THR A 67 8.77 -14.18 -4.03
C THR A 67 8.05 -15.45 -4.48
N ALA A 68 7.27 -15.37 -5.56
CA ALA A 68 6.62 -16.55 -6.14
C ALA A 68 7.65 -17.59 -6.63
N SER A 69 8.77 -17.11 -7.17
CA SER A 69 9.87 -17.94 -7.67
C SER A 69 10.57 -18.75 -6.57
N LEU A 70 10.44 -18.36 -5.29
CA LEU A 70 11.00 -19.12 -4.17
C LEU A 70 10.45 -20.57 -4.13
N LYS A 71 9.28 -20.84 -4.72
CA LYS A 71 8.72 -22.20 -4.83
C LYS A 71 9.60 -23.17 -5.60
N PHE A 72 10.36 -22.68 -6.59
CA PHE A 72 11.25 -23.51 -7.38
C PHE A 72 12.49 -23.96 -6.60
N ASN A 73 12.76 -23.39 -5.43
CA ASN A 73 13.93 -23.70 -4.60
C ASN A 73 15.26 -23.62 -5.39
N SER A 74 15.33 -22.75 -6.39
CA SER A 74 16.50 -22.58 -7.26
C SER A 74 17.05 -21.16 -7.12
N PRO A 75 18.32 -20.98 -6.70
CA PRO A 75 18.93 -19.66 -6.62
C PRO A 75 18.96 -18.98 -7.99
N ASP A 76 19.23 -19.72 -9.07
CA ASP A 76 19.24 -19.20 -10.44
C ASP A 76 17.89 -18.56 -10.81
N VAL A 77 16.79 -19.26 -10.53
CA VAL A 77 15.44 -18.80 -10.90
C VAL A 77 15.05 -17.57 -10.09
N VAL A 78 15.34 -17.56 -8.78
CA VAL A 78 15.01 -16.42 -7.92
C VAL A 78 15.86 -15.20 -8.28
N LEU A 79 17.16 -15.39 -8.55
CA LEU A 79 18.02 -14.31 -8.98
C LEU A 79 17.59 -13.75 -10.35
N ALA A 80 17.24 -14.63 -11.29
CA ALA A 80 16.68 -14.23 -12.58
C ALA A 80 15.39 -13.42 -12.41
N ALA A 81 14.50 -13.84 -11.50
CA ALA A 81 13.26 -13.15 -11.19
C ALA A 81 13.49 -11.76 -10.59
N LEU A 82 14.51 -11.58 -9.76
CA LEU A 82 14.87 -10.28 -9.18
C LEU A 82 15.36 -9.26 -10.22
N ILE A 83 15.84 -9.70 -11.38
CA ILE A 83 16.49 -8.84 -12.39
C ILE A 83 15.88 -8.92 -13.80
N HIS A 84 14.83 -9.71 -14.04
CA HIS A 84 14.34 -9.97 -15.39
C HIS A 84 13.93 -8.70 -16.17
N ASP A 85 13.45 -7.68 -15.44
CA ASP A 85 13.07 -6.37 -15.98
C ASP A 85 14.08 -5.24 -15.60
N TYR A 86 15.32 -5.59 -15.23
CA TYR A 86 16.36 -4.67 -14.72
C TYR A 86 16.59 -3.42 -15.61
N PHE A 87 16.56 -3.58 -16.94
CA PHE A 87 16.82 -2.48 -17.87
C PHE A 87 15.61 -1.59 -18.18
N LYS A 88 14.44 -1.88 -17.60
CA LYS A 88 13.21 -1.12 -17.85
C LYS A 88 13.33 0.39 -17.59
N PRO A 89 14.07 0.87 -16.56
CA PRO A 89 14.19 2.30 -16.29
C PRO A 89 15.16 3.04 -17.24
N VAL A 90 15.72 2.35 -18.24
CA VAL A 90 16.45 2.98 -19.35
C VAL A 90 15.77 2.80 -20.71
N PHE A 91 14.62 2.12 -20.80
CA PHE A 91 13.95 1.84 -22.06
C PHE A 91 13.57 3.09 -22.86
N ASP A 92 13.44 2.88 -24.17
CA ASP A 92 12.99 3.89 -25.11
C ASP A 92 11.71 3.43 -25.81
N PHE A 93 10.84 4.38 -26.12
CA PHE A 93 9.61 4.12 -26.86
C PHE A 93 9.73 4.69 -28.27
N LYS A 94 10.09 3.83 -29.22
CA LYS A 94 10.21 4.19 -30.65
C LYS A 94 9.10 3.49 -31.43
N ASN A 95 8.52 4.13 -32.45
CA ASN A 95 7.59 3.49 -33.40
C ASN A 95 6.46 2.64 -32.79
N GLY A 96 5.88 3.06 -31.66
CA GLY A 96 4.78 2.33 -31.03
C GLY A 96 5.19 1.08 -30.23
N LYS A 97 6.50 0.85 -29.99
CA LYS A 97 7.01 -0.32 -29.27
C LYS A 97 8.04 0.09 -28.22
N TRP A 98 8.04 -0.63 -27.10
CA TRP A 98 9.11 -0.59 -26.12
C TRP A 98 10.35 -1.25 -26.71
N TYR A 99 11.46 -0.52 -26.77
CA TYR A 99 12.76 -1.05 -27.13
C TYR A 99 13.53 -1.38 -25.87
N HIS A 100 13.69 -2.67 -25.64
CA HIS A 100 14.58 -3.21 -24.63
C HIS A 100 16.00 -3.08 -25.15
N PHE A 101 16.88 -2.40 -24.42
CA PHE A 101 18.31 -2.45 -24.72
C PHE A 101 18.99 -3.44 -23.79
N ILE A 102 19.99 -4.11 -24.37
CA ILE A 102 20.93 -5.04 -23.76
C ILE A 102 20.42 -6.48 -23.59
N THR A 103 20.68 -7.30 -24.61
CA THR A 103 20.67 -8.77 -24.57
C THR A 103 22.09 -9.34 -24.44
N ASP A 104 23.05 -8.51 -24.03
CA ASP A 104 24.46 -8.87 -23.98
C ASP A 104 24.72 -9.83 -22.80
N PRO A 105 25.09 -11.10 -23.05
CA PRO A 105 25.38 -12.06 -22.00
C PRO A 105 26.54 -11.62 -21.09
N ASP A 106 27.52 -10.90 -21.64
CA ASP A 106 28.70 -10.46 -20.87
C ASP A 106 28.32 -9.47 -19.76
N LEU A 107 27.25 -8.70 -19.97
CA LEU A 107 26.76 -7.77 -18.95
C LEU A 107 26.13 -8.52 -17.77
N TYR A 108 25.51 -9.68 -17.99
CA TYR A 108 25.01 -10.51 -16.89
C TYR A 108 26.16 -11.09 -16.07
N SER A 109 27.24 -11.51 -16.70
CA SER A 109 28.48 -11.93 -16.02
C SER A 109 29.06 -10.81 -15.16
N GLN A 110 29.11 -9.58 -15.69
CA GLN A 110 29.56 -8.43 -14.90
C GLN A 110 28.61 -8.14 -13.72
N LEU A 111 27.30 -8.07 -13.99
CA LEU A 111 26.25 -7.75 -13.03
C LEU A 111 26.21 -8.75 -11.87
N LEU A 112 26.43 -10.02 -12.16
CA LEU A 112 26.26 -11.15 -11.24
C LEU A 112 27.57 -11.75 -10.75
N SER A 113 28.70 -11.08 -10.97
CA SER A 113 30.03 -11.56 -10.58
C SER A 113 30.17 -11.99 -9.11
N GLU A 114 29.41 -11.37 -8.20
CA GLU A 114 29.33 -11.77 -6.78
C GLU A 114 28.78 -13.19 -6.55
N PHE A 115 28.13 -13.77 -7.57
CA PHE A 115 27.47 -15.08 -7.53
C PHE A 115 28.13 -16.11 -8.46
N ASP A 116 29.28 -15.80 -9.06
CA ASP A 116 30.01 -16.67 -10.01
C ASP A 116 30.24 -18.08 -9.44
N ASP A 117 30.51 -18.18 -8.14
CA ASP A 117 30.82 -19.45 -7.45
C ASP A 117 29.57 -20.24 -7.02
N SER A 118 28.40 -19.60 -6.95
CA SER A 118 27.19 -20.19 -6.36
C SER A 118 26.04 -20.40 -7.33
N THR A 119 26.08 -19.77 -8.50
CA THR A 119 24.92 -19.62 -9.38
C THR A 119 25.34 -19.77 -10.84
N ASN A 120 24.54 -20.43 -11.67
CA ASN A 120 24.84 -20.53 -13.10
C ASN A 120 24.38 -19.24 -13.82
N ILE A 121 25.29 -18.28 -13.98
CA ILE A 121 24.95 -16.97 -14.58
C ILE A 121 24.43 -17.09 -16.01
N SER A 122 24.96 -18.02 -16.81
CA SER A 122 24.43 -18.27 -18.15
C SER A 122 22.98 -18.71 -18.12
N ASN A 123 22.62 -19.54 -17.13
CA ASN A 123 21.23 -19.94 -16.91
C ASN A 123 20.37 -18.77 -16.42
N VAL A 124 20.85 -17.97 -15.47
CA VAL A 124 20.15 -16.76 -14.98
C VAL A 124 19.86 -15.81 -16.15
N ALA A 125 20.87 -15.50 -16.96
CA ALA A 125 20.73 -14.64 -18.14
C ALA A 125 19.72 -15.22 -19.14
N ASN A 126 19.76 -16.53 -19.38
CA ASN A 126 18.81 -17.20 -20.27
C ASN A 126 17.36 -17.12 -19.75
N ILE A 127 17.15 -17.33 -18.44
CA ILE A 127 15.83 -17.21 -17.82
C ILE A 127 15.34 -15.75 -17.91
N SER A 128 16.18 -14.78 -17.53
CA SER A 128 15.83 -13.36 -17.56
C SER A 128 15.57 -12.83 -18.97
N GLN A 129 16.32 -13.23 -19.99
CA GLN A 129 16.16 -12.66 -21.34
C GLN A 129 14.95 -13.21 -22.10
N TRP A 130 14.55 -14.45 -21.83
CA TRP A 130 13.53 -15.14 -22.64
C TRP A 130 12.17 -15.28 -21.96
N HIS A 131 11.95 -14.60 -20.83
CA HIS A 131 10.71 -14.70 -20.06
C HIS A 131 9.45 -14.22 -20.82
N HIS A 132 9.57 -13.45 -21.91
CA HIS A 132 8.44 -13.09 -22.77
C HIS A 132 8.13 -14.10 -23.91
N LYS A 133 8.95 -15.15 -24.10
CA LYS A 133 8.77 -16.11 -25.22
C LYS A 133 7.75 -17.20 -24.88
N ARG A 134 6.53 -17.10 -25.44
CA ARG A 134 5.45 -18.09 -25.25
C ARG A 134 5.76 -19.51 -25.70
N LYS A 135 6.59 -19.71 -26.74
CA LYS A 135 6.84 -21.06 -27.30
C LYS A 135 7.81 -21.92 -26.48
N ASN A 136 8.56 -21.32 -25.54
CA ASN A 136 9.50 -22.00 -24.64
C ASN A 136 9.43 -21.31 -23.26
N CYS A 137 8.27 -21.44 -22.60
CA CYS A 137 7.96 -20.71 -21.38
C CYS A 137 8.81 -21.21 -20.20
N ASN A 138 9.80 -20.42 -19.79
CA ASN A 138 10.61 -20.66 -18.61
C ASN A 138 9.83 -20.38 -17.30
N GLU A 139 10.47 -20.56 -16.15
CA GLU A 139 9.87 -20.43 -14.82
C GLU A 139 9.28 -19.04 -14.57
N ILE A 140 9.98 -17.97 -15.00
CA ILE A 140 9.45 -16.60 -14.90
C ILE A 140 8.25 -16.43 -15.81
N CYS A 141 8.35 -16.90 -17.06
CA CYS A 141 7.23 -16.91 -17.99
C CYS A 141 6.02 -17.66 -17.41
N GLN A 142 6.24 -18.77 -16.70
CA GLN A 142 5.16 -19.52 -16.03
C GLN A 142 4.51 -18.68 -14.95
N ILE A 143 5.28 -18.03 -14.08
CA ILE A 143 4.75 -17.12 -13.06
C ILE A 143 4.01 -15.93 -13.69
N GLU A 144 4.61 -15.28 -14.68
CA GLU A 144 4.04 -14.09 -15.33
C GLU A 144 2.79 -14.37 -16.16
N ASN A 145 2.70 -15.55 -16.77
CA ASN A 145 1.48 -15.98 -17.44
C ASN A 145 0.53 -16.73 -16.49
N SER A 146 0.97 -17.05 -15.27
CA SER A 146 0.10 -17.69 -14.29
C SER A 146 -0.99 -16.72 -13.86
N GLU A 147 -2.04 -17.30 -13.29
CA GLU A 147 -3.07 -16.53 -12.68
C GLU A 147 -2.58 -15.73 -11.47
N LEU A 148 -1.38 -15.90 -10.91
CA LEU A 148 -0.86 -14.95 -9.91
C LEU A 148 -0.68 -13.58 -10.52
N ILE A 149 0.06 -13.48 -11.62
CA ILE A 149 0.35 -12.19 -12.25
C ILE A 149 -0.92 -11.69 -12.96
N SER A 150 -1.73 -12.55 -13.59
CA SER A 150 -3.03 -12.09 -14.12
C SER A 150 -4.05 -11.71 -13.03
N THR A 151 -4.07 -12.35 -11.86
CA THR A 151 -4.94 -11.93 -10.71
C THR A 151 -4.36 -10.69 -10.04
N LEU A 152 -3.04 -10.54 -10.02
CA LEU A 152 -2.35 -9.32 -9.63
C LEU A 152 -2.49 -8.18 -10.64
N GLU A 153 -2.81 -8.44 -11.91
CA GLU A 153 -2.79 -7.46 -13.02
C GLU A 153 -4.17 -7.19 -13.66
N THR A 154 -5.20 -8.01 -13.44
CA THR A 154 -6.53 -7.80 -14.06
C THR A 154 -7.40 -6.77 -13.31
N SER A 155 -8.03 -5.90 -14.09
CA SER A 155 -9.09 -4.97 -13.67
C SER A 155 -10.47 -5.61 -13.83
N VAL A 156 -11.47 -5.14 -13.08
CA VAL A 156 -12.94 -5.47 -13.19
C VAL A 156 -13.34 -6.58 -12.19
N PRO A 157 -14.51 -6.47 -11.50
CA PRO A 157 -14.66 -6.88 -10.11
C PRO A 157 -14.35 -8.36 -9.96
N PHE A 158 -13.37 -8.62 -9.10
CA PHE A 158 -12.80 -9.93 -8.90
C PHE A 158 -13.87 -11.00 -8.70
N ILE A 159 -13.99 -11.92 -9.65
CA ILE A 159 -14.34 -13.29 -9.28
C ILE A 159 -13.11 -13.80 -8.56
N LEU A 160 -13.05 -13.61 -7.23
CA LEU A 160 -11.92 -14.06 -6.44
C LEU A 160 -11.86 -15.58 -6.55
N PRO A 161 -10.81 -16.12 -7.18
CA PRO A 161 -10.69 -17.55 -7.36
C PRO A 161 -10.37 -18.21 -6.03
N THR A 162 -10.96 -19.38 -5.82
CA THR A 162 -10.50 -20.35 -4.82
C THR A 162 -9.02 -20.68 -5.13
N GLN A 163 -8.17 -20.68 -4.09
CA GLN A 163 -6.71 -20.90 -4.08
C GLN A 163 -6.02 -21.22 -5.42
N ARG A 164 -5.00 -20.43 -5.79
CA ARG A 164 -4.25 -20.58 -7.06
C ARG A 164 -2.77 -20.85 -6.83
N GLU A 165 -2.10 -21.37 -7.85
CA GLU A 165 -0.75 -21.94 -7.79
C GLU A 165 0.29 -21.02 -7.11
N TYR A 166 0.17 -19.69 -7.15
CA TYR A 166 1.12 -18.78 -6.49
C TYR A 166 0.46 -17.69 -5.61
N THR A 167 -0.84 -17.81 -5.30
CA THR A 167 -1.57 -16.86 -4.44
C THR A 167 -2.37 -17.62 -3.38
N VAL A 168 -2.25 -17.21 -2.12
CA VAL A 168 -3.13 -17.69 -1.04
C VAL A 168 -4.23 -16.67 -0.80
N VAL A 169 -5.45 -17.17 -0.63
CA VAL A 169 -6.65 -16.37 -0.36
C VAL A 169 -7.40 -16.97 0.83
N HIS A 170 -7.69 -16.15 1.84
CA HIS A 170 -8.63 -16.48 2.91
C HIS A 170 -9.86 -15.59 2.80
N HIS A 171 -11.03 -16.20 2.60
CA HIS A 171 -12.31 -15.51 2.64
C HIS A 171 -12.80 -15.40 4.09
N LEU A 172 -13.25 -14.20 4.47
CA LEU A 172 -13.73 -13.85 5.79
C LEU A 172 -15.05 -13.08 5.70
N ARG A 173 -16.01 -13.42 6.57
CA ARG A 173 -17.22 -12.66 6.84
C ARG A 173 -16.92 -11.60 7.89
N VAL A 174 -17.07 -10.34 7.51
CA VAL A 174 -16.68 -9.17 8.31
C VAL A 174 -17.82 -8.20 8.58
N LEU A 175 -19.07 -8.66 8.45
CA LEU A 175 -20.25 -7.89 8.82
C LEU A 175 -20.17 -7.41 10.28
N GLY A 176 -20.23 -6.09 10.49
CA GLY A 176 -20.24 -5.46 11.83
C GLY A 176 -18.86 -5.06 12.39
N LYS A 177 -18.88 -4.17 13.40
CA LYS A 177 -17.68 -3.47 13.90
C LYS A 177 -16.62 -4.38 14.52
N TYR A 178 -17.04 -5.36 15.32
CA TYR A 178 -16.08 -6.27 15.94
C TYR A 178 -15.39 -7.18 14.93
N ARG A 179 -16.08 -7.65 13.88
CA ARG A 179 -15.45 -8.52 12.88
C ARG A 179 -14.44 -7.74 12.02
N MET A 180 -14.75 -6.50 11.63
CA MET A 180 -13.78 -5.59 11.01
C MET A 180 -12.58 -5.27 11.90
N PHE A 181 -12.79 -5.16 13.21
CA PHE A 181 -11.70 -4.98 14.18
C PHE A 181 -10.79 -6.22 14.25
N ILE A 182 -11.35 -7.43 14.28
CA ILE A 182 -10.57 -8.68 14.22
C ILE A 182 -9.82 -8.80 12.89
N LEU A 183 -10.44 -8.47 11.77
CA LEU A 183 -9.80 -8.42 10.45
C LEU A 183 -8.56 -7.52 10.47
N ALA A 184 -8.63 -6.33 11.06
CA ALA A 184 -7.48 -5.42 11.13
C ALA A 184 -6.33 -6.01 11.96
N LEU A 185 -6.64 -6.69 13.07
CA LEU A 185 -5.63 -7.40 13.88
C LEU A 185 -4.98 -8.54 13.09
N LEU A 186 -5.79 -9.34 12.39
CA LEU A 186 -5.30 -10.44 11.56
C LEU A 186 -4.43 -9.93 10.40
N LYS A 187 -4.81 -8.85 9.73
CA LYS A 187 -4.02 -8.25 8.65
C LYS A 187 -2.66 -7.75 9.15
N GLU A 188 -2.62 -7.08 10.29
CA GLU A 188 -1.38 -6.62 10.91
C GLU A 188 -0.46 -7.80 11.25
N LYS A 189 -1.02 -8.85 11.85
CA LYS A 189 -0.28 -10.05 12.19
C LYS A 189 0.22 -10.80 10.97
N LEU A 190 -0.63 -10.99 9.97
CA LEU A 190 -0.29 -11.62 8.70
C LEU A 190 0.88 -10.89 8.05
N ALA A 191 0.83 -9.55 7.94
CA ALA A 191 1.93 -8.79 7.35
C ALA A 191 3.25 -8.94 8.12
N LYS A 192 3.22 -9.02 9.45
CA LYS A 192 4.41 -9.30 10.26
C LYS A 192 4.96 -10.71 9.99
N THR A 193 4.14 -11.75 10.14
CA THR A 193 4.54 -13.14 9.94
C THR A 193 5.05 -13.38 8.52
N LEU A 194 4.41 -12.81 7.50
CA LEU A 194 4.87 -12.91 6.13
C LEU A 194 6.24 -12.25 5.93
N SER A 195 6.50 -11.11 6.58
CA SER A 195 7.80 -10.44 6.46
C SER A 195 8.95 -11.31 6.98
N GLU A 196 8.73 -11.99 8.10
CA GLU A 196 9.66 -12.97 8.68
C GLU A 196 9.81 -14.18 7.73
N LYS A 197 8.71 -14.77 7.26
CA LYS A 197 8.73 -15.96 6.39
C LYS A 197 9.38 -15.71 5.04
N TYR A 198 9.12 -14.58 4.39
CA TYR A 198 9.77 -14.24 3.12
C TYR A 198 11.28 -14.02 3.31
N SER A 199 11.66 -13.30 4.36
CA SER A 199 13.06 -13.07 4.73
C SER A 199 13.80 -14.40 4.99
N GLU A 200 13.22 -15.33 5.75
CA GLU A 200 13.75 -16.68 5.97
C GLU A 200 13.95 -17.46 4.65
N ARG A 201 13.02 -17.32 3.69
CA ARG A 201 13.10 -18.01 2.41
C ARG A 201 14.17 -17.43 1.50
N PHE A 202 14.26 -16.10 1.39
CA PHE A 202 15.36 -15.46 0.67
C PHE A 202 16.71 -15.81 1.31
N GLN A 203 16.79 -15.85 2.64
CA GLN A 203 18.02 -16.24 3.33
C GLN A 203 18.44 -17.66 2.97
N LYS A 204 17.47 -18.58 2.98
CA LYS A 204 17.71 -19.99 2.69
C LYS A 204 18.17 -20.22 1.24
N ILE A 205 17.62 -19.48 0.29
CA ILE A 205 17.87 -19.72 -1.15
C ILE A 205 19.04 -18.89 -1.68
N LEU A 206 19.12 -17.61 -1.32
CA LEU A 206 20.09 -16.66 -1.86
C LEU A 206 21.15 -16.21 -0.84
N GLY A 207 21.05 -16.63 0.42
CA GLY A 207 21.97 -16.20 1.47
C GLY A 207 21.76 -14.74 1.93
N VAL A 208 20.63 -14.12 1.57
CA VAL A 208 20.29 -12.73 1.93
C VAL A 208 18.88 -12.65 2.51
N SER A 209 18.68 -11.79 3.51
CA SER A 209 17.35 -11.57 4.12
C SER A 209 16.69 -10.28 3.65
N ARG A 210 17.43 -9.41 2.96
CA ARG A 210 17.00 -8.07 2.55
C ARG A 210 17.36 -7.83 1.09
N ILE A 211 16.48 -7.13 0.38
CA ILE A 211 16.66 -6.81 -1.04
C ILE A 211 16.45 -5.32 -1.22
N ARG A 212 17.45 -4.62 -1.74
CA ARG A 212 17.39 -3.19 -2.04
C ARG A 212 17.53 -2.97 -3.52
N TYR A 213 16.53 -2.36 -4.13
CA TYR A 213 16.61 -1.79 -5.46
C TYR A 213 16.99 -0.32 -5.36
N GLU A 214 18.09 0.07 -5.99
CA GLU A 214 18.58 1.45 -5.99
C GLU A 214 18.53 2.01 -7.40
N TYR A 215 17.55 2.86 -7.70
CA TYR A 215 17.54 3.64 -8.93
C TYR A 215 18.75 4.57 -8.93
N ARG A 216 19.70 4.33 -9.84
CA ARG A 216 20.90 5.16 -10.01
C ARG A 216 20.82 5.94 -11.33
N PRO A 217 21.03 7.25 -11.30
CA PRO A 217 21.08 8.07 -12.51
C PRO A 217 22.15 7.59 -13.49
N VAL A 218 21.76 7.39 -14.75
CA VAL A 218 22.70 7.23 -15.87
C VAL A 218 22.98 8.63 -16.43
N ASN A 219 23.80 9.39 -15.71
CA ASN A 219 24.09 10.79 -16.02
C ASN A 219 24.52 10.97 -17.49
N SER A 220 23.99 12.00 -18.15
CA SER A 220 24.34 12.37 -19.54
C SER A 220 23.87 11.42 -20.65
N ALA A 221 22.97 10.48 -20.37
CA ALA A 221 22.39 9.60 -21.39
C ALA A 221 21.17 10.23 -22.12
N ASP A 222 21.43 10.93 -23.22
CA ASP A 222 20.38 11.51 -24.07
C ASP A 222 19.69 10.44 -24.96
N THR A 223 20.39 9.33 -25.22
CA THR A 223 19.87 8.20 -26.00
C THR A 223 19.95 6.88 -25.24
N LEU A 224 19.25 5.86 -25.74
CA LEU A 224 19.30 4.50 -25.22
C LEU A 224 20.70 3.89 -25.38
N GLU A 225 21.34 4.22 -26.51
CA GLU A 225 22.68 3.79 -26.87
C GLU A 225 23.74 4.40 -25.94
N ASP A 226 23.59 5.68 -25.57
CA ASP A 226 24.44 6.33 -24.56
C ASP A 226 24.29 5.65 -23.20
N ALA A 227 23.06 5.33 -22.79
CA ALA A 227 22.83 4.62 -21.53
C ALA A 227 23.49 3.24 -21.55
N GLY A 228 23.37 2.50 -22.66
CA GLY A 228 24.04 1.22 -22.83
C GLY A 228 25.56 1.30 -22.74
N ARG A 229 26.18 2.32 -23.34
CA ARG A 229 27.62 2.57 -23.21
C ARG A 229 28.00 2.84 -21.75
N ILE A 230 27.30 3.74 -21.07
CA ILE A 230 27.57 4.10 -19.67
C ILE A 230 27.41 2.88 -18.75
N ILE A 231 26.41 2.03 -19.00
CA ILE A 231 26.22 0.80 -18.22
C ILE A 231 27.41 -0.15 -18.39
N LYS A 232 27.94 -0.31 -19.61
CA LYS A 232 29.12 -1.16 -19.85
C LYS A 232 30.41 -0.59 -19.27
N GLU A 233 30.54 0.73 -19.25
CA GLU A 233 31.76 1.42 -18.79
C GLU A 233 31.85 1.60 -17.27
N ASN A 234 30.74 1.41 -16.53
CA ASN A 234 30.68 1.63 -15.09
C ASN A 234 30.40 0.33 -14.34
N ASP A 235 30.67 0.35 -13.02
CA ASP A 235 30.40 -0.77 -12.15
C ASP A 235 28.93 -0.78 -11.69
N TRP A 236 28.15 -1.66 -12.32
CA TRP A 236 26.74 -1.91 -12.01
C TRP A 236 26.53 -3.24 -11.31
N ARG A 237 27.57 -3.85 -10.73
CA ARG A 237 27.44 -5.15 -10.07
C ARG A 237 26.42 -5.12 -8.93
N ILE A 238 25.72 -6.24 -8.77
CA ILE A 238 24.92 -6.51 -7.57
C ILE A 238 25.91 -6.75 -6.43
N GLU A 239 25.66 -6.09 -5.29
CA GLU A 239 26.51 -6.22 -4.11
C GLU A 239 25.75 -6.92 -2.99
N VAL A 240 26.40 -7.83 -2.27
CA VAL A 240 25.87 -8.40 -1.03
C VAL A 240 26.63 -7.82 0.16
N LYS A 241 25.93 -7.09 1.03
CA LYS A 241 26.51 -6.45 2.22
C LYS A 241 25.57 -6.63 3.40
N ASP A 242 26.09 -7.10 4.54
CA ASP A 242 25.33 -7.24 5.79
C ASP A 242 23.96 -7.93 5.59
N ASN A 243 23.98 -9.06 4.88
CA ASN A 243 22.78 -9.85 4.57
C ASN A 243 21.74 -9.17 3.66
N MET A 244 22.14 -8.10 2.98
CA MET A 244 21.33 -7.34 2.04
C MET A 244 21.92 -7.41 0.64
N MET A 245 21.09 -7.78 -0.33
CA MET A 245 21.41 -7.67 -1.74
C MET A 245 21.05 -6.27 -2.25
N VAL A 246 22.02 -5.55 -2.82
CA VAL A 246 21.81 -4.24 -3.44
C VAL A 246 21.85 -4.40 -4.95
N ILE A 247 20.70 -4.19 -5.60
CA ILE A 247 20.50 -4.28 -7.03
C ILE A 247 20.43 -2.85 -7.59
N PRO A 248 21.47 -2.37 -8.28
CA PRO A 248 21.49 -1.02 -8.82
C PRO A 248 20.66 -0.94 -10.11
N LEU A 249 19.51 -0.29 -10.11
CA LEU A 249 18.70 -0.11 -11.31
C LEU A 249 19.17 1.12 -12.10
N PRO A 250 19.74 0.97 -13.31
CA PRO A 250 20.11 2.11 -14.11
C PRO A 250 18.86 2.86 -14.52
N SER A 251 18.84 4.17 -14.31
CA SER A 251 17.72 5.01 -14.72
C SER A 251 18.15 6.27 -15.42
N ARG A 252 17.54 6.51 -16.59
CA ARG A 252 17.66 7.80 -17.31
C ARG A 252 16.70 8.86 -16.78
N PHE A 253 15.83 8.46 -15.84
CA PHE A 253 14.66 9.22 -15.42
C PHE A 253 14.78 9.80 -14.01
N HIS A 254 15.83 9.44 -13.28
CA HIS A 254 16.08 9.92 -11.93
C HIS A 254 17.32 10.80 -11.96
N LYS A 255 17.24 11.99 -11.35
CA LYS A 255 18.41 12.88 -11.17
C LYS A 255 19.31 12.49 -10.00
N ASP A 256 18.72 11.93 -8.97
CA ASP A 256 19.39 11.51 -7.74
C ASP A 256 19.06 10.05 -7.46
N ALA A 257 19.96 9.37 -6.75
CA ALA A 257 19.71 8.00 -6.31
C ALA A 257 18.47 7.93 -5.40
N PHE A 258 17.58 6.96 -5.67
CA PHE A 258 16.42 6.66 -4.84
C PHE A 258 16.28 5.15 -4.70
N TYR A 259 15.92 4.65 -3.51
CA TYR A 259 15.84 3.21 -3.31
C TYR A 259 14.55 2.73 -2.65
N PHE A 260 14.18 1.50 -3.00
CA PHE A 260 13.27 0.67 -2.22
C PHE A 260 14.05 -0.46 -1.58
N GLU A 261 13.84 -0.70 -0.29
CA GLU A 261 14.43 -1.81 0.43
C GLU A 261 13.34 -2.69 1.03
N TYR A 262 13.29 -3.96 0.66
CA TYR A 262 12.38 -4.96 1.19
C TYR A 262 13.05 -5.76 2.31
N TYR A 263 12.39 -5.88 3.45
CA TYR A 263 12.99 -6.44 4.67
C TYR A 263 12.00 -7.11 5.64
N GLU A 264 12.50 -7.77 6.70
CA GLU A 264 11.70 -8.49 7.70
C GLU A 264 10.97 -7.62 8.76
N GLY A 265 11.02 -6.30 8.66
CA GLY A 265 10.43 -5.42 9.69
C GLY A 265 8.91 -5.41 9.73
N THR A 266 8.35 -4.56 10.59
CA THR A 266 6.90 -4.44 10.79
C THR A 266 6.30 -3.13 10.29
N GLU A 267 7.14 -2.11 10.10
CA GLU A 267 6.72 -0.75 9.72
C GLU A 267 7.43 -0.29 8.46
N VAL A 268 6.79 0.59 7.70
CA VAL A 268 7.46 1.28 6.60
C VAL A 268 8.37 2.36 7.20
N VAL A 269 9.62 2.41 6.76
CA VAL A 269 10.62 3.36 7.27
C VAL A 269 11.09 4.25 6.12
N LEU A 270 11.07 5.56 6.34
CA LEU A 270 11.55 6.55 5.37
C LEU A 270 12.98 6.95 5.70
N ASP A 271 13.87 6.82 4.72
CA ASP A 271 15.24 7.32 4.80
C ASP A 271 15.32 8.74 4.22
N VAL A 272 15.83 9.67 5.02
CA VAL A 272 15.69 11.10 4.79
C VAL A 272 17.05 11.79 4.81
N ASP A 273 17.37 12.46 3.71
CA ASP A 273 18.51 13.38 3.67
C ASP A 273 18.09 14.76 4.16
N THR A 274 18.50 15.07 5.37
CA THR A 274 18.20 16.36 5.99
C THR A 274 18.95 17.55 5.38
N LYS A 275 20.10 17.29 4.73
CA LYS A 275 20.91 18.31 4.05
C LYS A 275 20.33 18.60 2.67
N ALA A 276 20.03 17.55 1.90
CA ALA A 276 19.41 17.66 0.57
C ALA A 276 17.90 17.98 0.64
N LYS A 277 17.28 17.90 1.82
CA LYS A 277 15.83 18.12 2.04
C LYS A 277 14.97 17.21 1.16
N ALA A 278 15.37 15.95 1.09
CA ALA A 278 14.81 14.93 0.21
C ALA A 278 14.64 13.59 0.95
N ILE A 279 13.75 12.75 0.44
CA ILE A 279 13.64 11.34 0.84
C ILE A 279 14.55 10.57 -0.11
N ARG A 280 15.49 9.80 0.44
CA ARG A 280 16.47 9.00 -0.33
C ARG A 280 15.97 7.61 -0.64
N GLY A 281 15.03 7.11 0.16
CA GLY A 281 14.45 5.80 -0.09
C GLY A 281 13.44 5.40 0.96
N VAL A 282 12.84 4.23 0.72
CA VAL A 282 11.78 3.67 1.54
C VAL A 282 12.10 2.22 1.83
N LYS A 283 12.04 1.85 3.11
CA LYS A 283 12.11 0.46 3.55
C LYS A 283 10.72 -0.06 3.77
N VAL A 284 10.38 -1.16 3.12
CA VAL A 284 9.06 -1.76 3.06
C VAL A 284 9.12 -3.18 3.62
N PRO A 285 8.36 -3.52 4.66
CA PRO A 285 8.20 -4.90 5.09
C PRO A 285 7.71 -5.79 3.93
N PHE A 286 8.32 -6.94 3.70
CA PHE A 286 7.89 -7.83 2.62
C PHE A 286 6.40 -8.17 2.72
N GLY A 287 5.90 -8.46 3.93
CA GLY A 287 4.49 -8.78 4.14
C GLY A 287 3.55 -7.61 3.84
N LYS A 288 3.98 -6.35 3.97
CA LYS A 288 3.17 -5.20 3.51
C LYS A 288 3.20 -5.05 1.99
N ALA A 289 4.34 -5.33 1.34
CA ALA A 289 4.48 -5.30 -0.11
C ALA A 289 3.79 -6.48 -0.83
N LEU A 290 3.53 -7.59 -0.13
CA LEU A 290 3.12 -8.85 -0.76
C LEU A 290 1.83 -9.41 -0.15
N SER A 291 1.05 -8.58 0.53
CA SER A 291 -0.28 -8.94 1.00
C SER A 291 -1.23 -7.75 1.04
N THR A 292 -2.53 -8.00 0.89
CA THR A 292 -3.59 -6.98 0.96
C THR A 292 -4.87 -7.54 1.58
N VAL A 293 -5.81 -6.64 1.87
CA VAL A 293 -7.19 -6.96 2.18
C VAL A 293 -8.08 -6.43 1.08
N TYR A 294 -8.85 -7.32 0.45
CA TYR A 294 -9.88 -6.91 -0.49
C TYR A 294 -11.26 -6.97 0.17
N LEU A 295 -11.95 -5.83 0.25
CA LEU A 295 -13.29 -5.74 0.83
C LEU A 295 -14.33 -5.79 -0.30
N THR A 296 -15.31 -6.68 -0.21
CA THR A 296 -16.49 -6.69 -1.10
C THR A 296 -17.71 -6.24 -0.34
N GLY A 297 -18.03 -4.94 -0.50
CA GLY A 297 -19.09 -4.30 0.26
C GLY A 297 -18.75 -4.23 1.76
N SER A 298 -19.76 -4.37 2.61
CA SER A 298 -19.63 -4.35 4.07
C SER A 298 -19.66 -5.73 4.71
N GLN A 299 -19.69 -6.80 3.91
CA GLN A 299 -19.98 -8.15 4.39
C GLN A 299 -18.78 -9.09 4.34
N ASP A 300 -17.98 -9.01 3.27
CA ASP A 300 -16.91 -9.97 3.05
C ASP A 300 -15.57 -9.25 2.86
N ALA A 301 -14.53 -9.91 3.33
CA ALA A 301 -13.15 -9.54 3.16
C ALA A 301 -12.35 -10.75 2.68
N TYR A 302 -11.30 -10.48 1.92
CA TYR A 302 -10.37 -11.49 1.47
C TYR A 302 -8.96 -11.07 1.87
N LEU A 303 -8.27 -11.91 2.62
CA LEU A 303 -6.85 -11.75 2.89
C LEU A 303 -6.07 -12.45 1.79
N LEU A 304 -5.28 -11.70 1.04
CA LEU A 304 -4.50 -12.22 -0.08
C LEU A 304 -3.01 -12.01 0.15
N TYR A 305 -2.20 -13.00 -0.23
CA TYR A 305 -0.74 -12.86 -0.25
C TYR A 305 -0.07 -13.80 -1.27
N VAL A 306 1.17 -13.49 -1.64
CA VAL A 306 1.98 -14.26 -2.60
C VAL A 306 2.56 -15.52 -1.94
N ASP A 307 2.40 -16.69 -2.56
CA ASP A 307 2.92 -17.93 -1.98
C ASP A 307 4.40 -18.15 -2.33
N ALA A 308 5.26 -18.24 -1.31
CA ALA A 308 6.71 -18.48 -1.42
C ALA A 308 7.14 -19.94 -1.16
N GLY A 309 6.18 -20.87 -1.10
CA GLY A 309 6.42 -22.30 -0.94
C GLY A 309 6.65 -22.77 0.51
N PHE A 310 6.26 -21.96 1.50
CA PHE A 310 6.26 -22.37 2.92
C PHE A 310 4.90 -22.92 3.39
N GLY A 311 3.95 -23.12 2.47
CA GLY A 311 2.57 -23.53 2.78
C GLY A 311 1.66 -22.35 3.14
N SER A 312 0.35 -22.61 3.24
CA SER A 312 -0.60 -21.59 3.67
C SER A 312 -0.52 -21.37 5.17
N LEU A 313 -0.60 -20.11 5.60
CA LEU A 313 -0.73 -19.75 7.01
C LEU A 313 -2.19 -19.94 7.40
N SER A 314 -2.48 -20.85 8.33
CA SER A 314 -3.87 -21.06 8.75
C SER A 314 -4.39 -19.86 9.52
N LEU A 315 -5.70 -19.58 9.38
CA LEU A 315 -6.36 -18.52 10.16
C LEU A 315 -6.28 -18.79 11.66
N GLU A 316 -6.34 -20.06 12.06
CA GLU A 316 -6.19 -20.49 13.45
C GLU A 316 -4.82 -20.11 14.01
N TYR A 317 -3.74 -20.40 13.28
CA TYR A 317 -2.38 -20.01 13.67
C TYR A 317 -2.25 -18.48 13.82
N LEU A 318 -2.76 -17.72 12.85
CA LEU A 318 -2.71 -16.26 12.90
C LEU A 318 -3.50 -15.70 14.08
N LEU A 319 -4.67 -16.28 14.36
CA LEU A 319 -5.52 -15.84 15.45
C LEU A 319 -4.90 -16.16 16.81
N ASP A 320 -4.37 -17.37 17.00
CA ASP A 320 -3.67 -17.76 18.23
C ASP A 320 -2.50 -16.82 18.53
N ASP A 321 -1.72 -16.50 17.50
CA ASP A 321 -0.55 -15.62 17.62
C ASP A 321 -0.97 -14.16 17.88
N VAL A 322 -2.11 -13.69 17.33
CA VAL A 322 -2.74 -12.41 17.72
C VAL A 322 -3.12 -12.42 19.21
N LEU A 323 -3.78 -13.47 19.69
CA LEU A 323 -4.22 -13.54 21.08
C LEU A 323 -3.02 -13.62 22.03
N SER A 324 -1.96 -14.32 21.63
CA SER A 324 -0.69 -14.39 22.35
C SER A 324 -0.05 -13.00 22.49
N ASP A 325 0.08 -12.25 21.39
CA ASP A 325 0.62 -10.88 21.39
C ASP A 325 -0.22 -9.95 22.29
N LEU A 326 -1.55 -10.01 22.16
CA LEU A 326 -2.46 -9.23 23.00
C LEU A 326 -2.32 -9.60 24.48
N LYS A 327 -2.28 -10.89 24.82
CA LYS A 327 -2.13 -11.39 26.19
C LYS A 327 -0.81 -10.94 26.82
N GLN A 328 0.28 -10.94 26.04
CA GLN A 328 1.59 -10.44 26.49
C GLN A 328 1.57 -8.93 26.76
N SER A 329 0.79 -8.15 26.03
CA SER A 329 0.67 -6.70 26.25
C SER A 329 -0.13 -6.30 27.50
N LEU A 330 -0.86 -7.25 28.12
CA LEU A 330 -1.65 -7.01 29.33
C LEU A 330 -0.80 -7.03 30.61
N SER A 331 -1.29 -6.33 31.64
CA SER A 331 -0.73 -6.42 32.99
C SER A 331 -0.89 -7.82 33.57
N GLU A 332 0.00 -8.21 34.49
CA GLU A 332 0.02 -9.57 35.06
C GLU A 332 -1.36 -10.02 35.58
N LYS A 333 -2.07 -9.13 36.30
CA LYS A 333 -3.41 -9.40 36.82
C LYS A 333 -4.44 -9.68 35.71
N LYS A 334 -4.39 -8.95 34.60
CA LYS A 334 -5.32 -9.15 33.48
C LYS A 334 -4.92 -10.35 32.63
N ARG A 335 -3.62 -10.62 32.52
CA ARG A 335 -3.05 -11.70 31.71
C ARG A 335 -3.51 -13.08 32.15
N LYS A 336 -3.61 -13.33 33.46
CA LYS A 336 -4.00 -14.64 34.01
C LYS A 336 -5.31 -15.14 33.40
N ASN A 337 -6.34 -14.29 33.36
CA ASN A 337 -7.68 -14.67 32.95
C ASN A 337 -8.03 -14.24 31.51
N ALA A 338 -7.05 -13.78 30.71
CA ALA A 338 -7.30 -13.30 29.35
C ALA A 338 -7.39 -14.48 28.38
N PHE A 339 -8.49 -14.50 27.62
CA PHE A 339 -8.76 -15.44 26.53
C PHE A 339 -8.79 -16.93 26.93
N GLU A 340 -8.94 -17.26 28.22
CA GLU A 340 -8.90 -18.66 28.72
C GLU A 340 -9.98 -19.57 28.13
N TYR A 341 -11.11 -19.00 27.70
CA TYR A 341 -12.29 -19.74 27.22
C TYR A 341 -12.56 -19.48 25.72
N VAL A 342 -11.56 -19.02 24.96
CA VAL A 342 -11.71 -18.79 23.52
C VAL A 342 -11.50 -20.11 22.78
N ASP A 343 -12.57 -20.61 22.17
CA ASP A 343 -12.53 -21.73 21.23
C ASP A 343 -12.13 -21.20 19.84
N LEU A 344 -10.87 -21.38 19.47
CA LEU A 344 -10.32 -20.86 18.21
C LEU A 344 -10.98 -21.46 16.97
N ASP A 345 -11.29 -22.76 16.99
CA ASP A 345 -11.97 -23.43 15.87
C ASP A 345 -13.34 -22.80 15.61
N LYS A 346 -14.11 -22.52 16.67
CA LYS A 346 -15.38 -21.80 16.55
C LYS A 346 -15.21 -20.37 16.04
N VAL A 347 -14.17 -19.66 16.47
CA VAL A 347 -13.90 -18.30 15.96
C VAL A 347 -13.53 -18.33 14.48
N VAL A 348 -12.70 -19.29 14.06
CA VAL A 348 -12.33 -19.48 12.65
C VAL A 348 -13.54 -19.84 11.81
N LYS A 349 -14.34 -20.84 12.21
CA LYS A 349 -15.60 -21.19 11.52
C LYS A 349 -16.56 -20.02 11.43
N SER A 350 -16.65 -19.23 12.50
CA SER A 350 -17.49 -18.02 12.51
C SER A 350 -16.93 -16.93 11.59
N LEU A 351 -15.61 -16.78 11.45
CA LEU A 351 -15.00 -15.87 10.46
C LEU A 351 -15.17 -16.38 9.02
N SER A 352 -15.09 -17.69 8.79
CA SER A 352 -15.10 -18.30 7.46
C SER A 352 -16.50 -18.67 6.95
N SER A 353 -17.56 -18.26 7.64
CA SER A 353 -18.95 -18.57 7.29
C SER A 353 -19.37 -20.05 7.45
N ASP A 354 -18.51 -20.86 8.07
CA ASP A 354 -18.72 -22.30 8.30
C ASP A 354 -19.46 -22.59 9.62
N LEU A 355 -19.71 -21.57 10.43
CA LEU A 355 -20.52 -21.72 11.64
C LEU A 355 -22.00 -21.75 11.26
N HIS A 356 -22.68 -22.84 11.60
CA HIS A 356 -24.12 -23.00 11.42
C HIS A 356 -24.85 -22.87 12.77
N SER A 357 -25.90 -22.05 12.81
CA SER A 357 -26.79 -21.87 13.95
C SER A 357 -28.12 -21.27 13.48
N ASP A 358 -29.21 -21.67 14.12
CA ASP A 358 -30.55 -21.10 13.91
C ASP A 358 -30.69 -19.73 14.61
N GLU A 359 -29.77 -19.39 15.50
CA GLU A 359 -29.74 -18.12 16.21
C GLU A 359 -28.81 -17.11 15.52
N LEU A 360 -29.26 -15.86 15.43
CA LEU A 360 -28.48 -14.78 14.82
C LEU A 360 -27.86 -13.88 15.89
N CYS A 361 -26.57 -13.62 15.73
CA CYS A 361 -25.79 -12.77 16.62
C CYS A 361 -26.41 -11.37 16.72
N ALA A 362 -26.68 -10.92 17.94
CA ALA A 362 -27.23 -9.59 18.21
C ALA A 362 -26.31 -8.42 17.80
N LEU A 363 -25.02 -8.67 17.52
CA LEU A 363 -24.04 -7.64 17.17
C LEU A 363 -23.77 -7.50 15.67
N CYS A 364 -23.88 -8.60 14.91
CA CYS A 364 -23.55 -8.60 13.48
C CYS A 364 -24.58 -9.30 12.59
N GLY A 365 -25.58 -9.97 13.15
CA GLY A 365 -26.60 -10.70 12.39
C GLY A 365 -26.16 -12.04 11.80
N GLU A 366 -24.97 -12.53 12.14
CA GLU A 366 -24.44 -13.82 11.64
C GLU A 366 -24.67 -14.95 12.64
N PRO A 367 -24.58 -16.23 12.24
CA PRO A 367 -24.84 -17.36 13.12
C PRO A 367 -24.12 -17.23 14.48
N GLY A 368 -24.88 -17.32 15.56
CA GLY A 368 -24.44 -17.06 16.92
C GLY A 368 -24.74 -18.21 17.88
N GLU A 369 -24.14 -18.14 19.08
CA GLU A 369 -24.40 -19.10 20.15
C GLU A 369 -25.17 -18.42 21.30
N PRO A 370 -26.06 -19.14 21.99
CA PRO A 370 -26.78 -18.59 23.15
C PRO A 370 -25.81 -18.07 24.21
N ILE A 371 -26.11 -16.91 24.77
CA ILE A 371 -25.31 -16.28 25.80
C ILE A 371 -25.75 -16.81 27.15
N GLU A 372 -24.88 -17.54 27.83
CA GLU A 372 -25.19 -18.08 29.15
C GLU A 372 -25.37 -16.95 30.19
N SER A 373 -26.23 -17.18 31.17
CA SER A 373 -26.67 -16.16 32.15
C SER A 373 -25.54 -15.55 32.99
N HIS A 374 -24.42 -16.25 33.11
CA HIS A 374 -23.24 -15.83 33.87
C HIS A 374 -22.15 -15.17 33.01
N GLU A 375 -22.33 -15.09 31.69
CA GLU A 375 -21.34 -14.45 30.84
C GLU A 375 -21.33 -12.94 31.02
N LYS A 376 -20.13 -12.35 30.97
CA LYS A 376 -19.96 -10.88 31.00
C LYS A 376 -20.75 -10.18 29.90
N VAL A 377 -20.87 -10.82 28.74
CA VAL A 377 -21.68 -10.33 27.61
C VAL A 377 -23.16 -10.22 28.01
N SER A 378 -23.73 -11.23 28.68
CA SER A 378 -25.12 -11.25 29.20
C SER A 378 -25.41 -10.06 30.12
N SER A 379 -24.50 -9.79 31.06
CA SER A 379 -24.66 -8.71 32.03
C SER A 379 -24.65 -7.32 31.38
N ILE A 380 -24.02 -7.17 30.21
CA ILE A 380 -23.83 -5.89 29.52
C ILE A 380 -24.88 -5.65 28.44
N LEU A 381 -25.34 -6.68 27.72
CA LEU A 381 -26.52 -6.59 26.85
C LEU A 381 -27.75 -6.11 27.63
N LYS A 382 -27.86 -6.53 28.90
CA LYS A 382 -28.95 -6.11 29.82
C LYS A 382 -28.80 -4.69 30.38
N ALA A 383 -27.63 -4.03 30.30
CA ALA A 383 -27.35 -2.83 31.09
C ALA A 383 -26.73 -1.62 30.35
N LYS A 384 -26.08 -1.77 29.19
CA LYS A 384 -25.18 -0.72 28.67
C LYS A 384 -25.06 -0.54 27.15
N PHE A 385 -25.85 -1.21 26.33
CA PHE A 385 -25.84 -0.95 24.88
C PHE A 385 -26.94 0.05 24.49
N THR A 386 -26.53 1.15 23.86
CA THR A 386 -27.41 2.16 23.26
C THR A 386 -27.38 2.07 21.73
N ASP A 387 -26.90 0.96 21.17
CA ASP A 387 -26.92 0.78 19.72
C ASP A 387 -28.34 0.39 19.28
N THR A 388 -28.88 1.12 18.31
CA THR A 388 -30.23 0.94 17.78
C THR A 388 -30.48 -0.50 17.34
N TRP A 389 -29.45 -1.20 16.86
CA TRP A 389 -29.58 -2.59 16.44
C TRP A 389 -29.91 -3.56 17.60
N LEU A 390 -29.36 -3.30 18.79
CA LEU A 390 -29.66 -4.07 20.01
C LEU A 390 -31.02 -3.71 20.62
N LEU A 391 -31.54 -2.52 20.31
CA LEU A 391 -32.94 -2.15 20.61
C LEU A 391 -33.93 -2.84 19.65
N LEU A 392 -33.47 -3.24 18.47
CA LEU A 392 -34.27 -3.87 17.43
C LEU A 392 -34.15 -5.41 17.40
N THR A 393 -33.22 -5.98 18.16
CA THR A 393 -32.98 -7.43 18.19
C THR A 393 -33.24 -7.99 19.60
N CYS A 394 -34.24 -8.88 19.71
CA CYS A 394 -34.51 -9.66 20.94
C CYS A 394 -33.51 -10.81 21.16
N GLY A 395 -32.37 -10.79 20.45
CA GLY A 395 -31.44 -11.92 20.38
C GLY A 395 -30.73 -12.15 21.71
N THR A 396 -30.71 -13.41 22.16
CA THR A 396 -29.93 -13.85 23.33
C THR A 396 -28.61 -14.50 22.91
N SER A 397 -28.18 -14.32 21.65
CA SER A 397 -27.02 -15.00 21.08
C SER A 397 -25.96 -14.03 20.54
N VAL A 398 -24.69 -14.45 20.63
CA VAL A 398 -23.55 -13.71 20.07
C VAL A 398 -22.63 -14.70 19.36
N CYS A 399 -22.13 -14.34 18.17
CA CYS A 399 -21.18 -15.19 17.47
C CYS A 399 -19.79 -15.14 18.12
N PRO A 400 -19.00 -16.23 18.01
CA PRO A 400 -17.66 -16.32 18.61
C PRO A 400 -16.75 -15.13 18.28
N VAL A 401 -16.77 -14.62 17.04
CA VAL A 401 -15.93 -13.47 16.63
C VAL A 401 -16.32 -12.19 17.37
N CYS A 402 -17.62 -11.90 17.44
CA CYS A 402 -18.11 -10.71 18.13
C CYS A 402 -17.88 -10.81 19.63
N LYS A 403 -18.02 -12.01 20.22
CA LYS A 403 -17.64 -12.28 21.62
C LYS A 403 -16.18 -11.97 21.85
N LEU A 404 -15.28 -12.50 21.01
CA LEU A 404 -13.85 -12.24 21.12
C LEU A 404 -13.51 -10.76 20.98
N GLY A 405 -14.02 -10.08 19.94
CA GLY A 405 -13.78 -8.66 19.73
C GLY A 405 -14.26 -7.80 20.91
N PHE A 406 -15.38 -8.18 21.52
CA PHE A 406 -15.89 -7.55 22.74
C PHE A 406 -14.97 -7.77 23.94
N GLU A 407 -14.49 -9.01 24.16
CA GLU A 407 -13.57 -9.33 25.24
C GLU A 407 -12.25 -8.57 25.12
N ILE A 408 -11.68 -8.47 23.92
CA ILE A 408 -10.51 -7.63 23.64
C ILE A 408 -10.83 -6.19 24.01
N GLU A 409 -11.94 -5.63 23.54
CA GLU A 409 -12.31 -4.27 23.88
C GLU A 409 -12.43 -4.03 25.40
N GLU A 410 -12.99 -4.98 26.16
CA GLU A 410 -13.06 -4.88 27.62
C GLU A 410 -11.69 -4.89 28.29
N LEU A 411 -10.81 -5.78 27.87
CA LEU A 411 -9.47 -5.90 28.43
C LEU A 411 -8.66 -4.62 28.19
N PHE A 412 -8.82 -4.02 27.02
CA PHE A 412 -8.09 -2.83 26.59
C PHE A 412 -8.85 -1.50 26.77
N ARG A 413 -10.06 -1.49 27.35
CA ARG A 413 -10.89 -0.27 27.46
C ARG A 413 -10.16 0.92 28.10
N GLY A 414 -9.38 0.67 29.15
CA GLY A 414 -8.64 1.72 29.87
C GLY A 414 -7.43 2.27 29.10
N SER A 415 -6.74 1.42 28.33
CA SER A 415 -5.61 1.84 27.49
C SER A 415 -6.07 2.37 26.13
N GLY A 416 -7.23 1.93 25.65
CA GLY A 416 -7.71 2.07 24.28
C GLY A 416 -6.84 1.34 23.27
N MET A 417 -7.35 1.24 22.04
CA MET A 417 -6.61 0.76 20.87
C MET A 417 -6.97 1.65 19.68
N ASN A 418 -5.96 2.04 18.91
CA ASN A 418 -6.15 2.66 17.61
C ASN A 418 -5.83 1.61 16.57
N LYS A 419 -6.84 1.12 15.84
CA LYS A 419 -6.65 0.18 14.73
C LYS A 419 -7.36 0.71 13.50
N HIS A 420 -6.71 0.53 12.37
CA HIS A 420 -7.17 0.97 11.06
C HIS A 420 -6.72 -0.05 10.01
N ILE A 421 -7.39 -0.02 8.87
CA ILE A 421 -6.99 -0.74 7.66
C ILE A 421 -6.63 0.33 6.65
N VAL A 422 -5.38 0.34 6.19
CA VAL A 422 -4.97 1.25 5.12
C VAL A 422 -5.72 0.91 3.84
N GLN A 423 -6.17 1.93 3.13
CA GLN A 423 -6.91 1.82 1.88
C GLN A 423 -6.06 2.37 0.73
N GLU A 424 -6.46 2.02 -0.50
CA GLU A 424 -5.84 2.53 -1.72
C GLU A 424 -5.81 4.06 -1.71
N ALA A 425 -4.64 4.64 -1.91
CA ALA A 425 -4.55 6.06 -2.13
C ALA A 425 -5.28 6.47 -3.42
N LEU A 426 -5.88 7.66 -3.43
CA LEU A 426 -6.37 8.27 -4.67
C LEU A 426 -5.23 9.02 -5.32
N LEU A 427 -5.15 8.89 -6.64
CA LEU A 427 -4.25 9.69 -7.45
C LEU A 427 -5.07 10.74 -8.20
N GLU A 428 -4.66 12.00 -8.12
CA GLU A 428 -5.27 13.17 -8.78
C GLU A 428 -4.22 13.90 -9.64
N ASP A 429 -4.66 14.77 -10.55
CA ASP A 429 -3.83 15.72 -11.29
C ASP A 429 -2.56 15.09 -11.91
N TYR A 430 -2.76 14.19 -12.89
CA TYR A 430 -1.68 13.48 -13.55
C TYR A 430 -1.00 14.33 -14.62
N HIS A 431 0.33 14.36 -14.58
CA HIS A 431 1.13 15.07 -15.57
C HIS A 431 2.21 14.17 -16.14
N LEU A 432 2.33 14.19 -17.47
CA LEU A 432 3.43 13.55 -18.18
C LEU A 432 4.66 14.45 -18.14
N ILE A 433 5.79 13.90 -17.69
CA ILE A 433 7.08 14.61 -17.68
C ILE A 433 7.68 14.63 -19.09
N HIS A 434 7.40 13.59 -19.88
CA HIS A 434 7.84 13.47 -21.26
C HIS A 434 6.68 12.99 -22.13
N SER A 435 6.58 13.52 -23.35
CA SER A 435 5.57 13.09 -24.31
C SER A 435 5.90 11.69 -24.84
N ILE A 436 5.46 10.66 -24.13
CA ILE A 436 5.48 9.28 -24.61
C ILE A 436 4.09 8.98 -25.21
N PRO A 437 3.97 8.72 -26.53
CA PRO A 437 2.69 8.69 -27.25
C PRO A 437 1.63 7.69 -26.77
N ILE A 438 2.01 6.59 -26.12
CA ILE A 438 1.06 5.59 -25.57
C ILE A 438 0.37 6.05 -24.30
N PHE A 439 0.95 7.01 -23.58
CA PHE A 439 0.40 7.51 -22.34
C PHE A 439 -0.69 8.58 -22.56
N GLY A 440 -1.42 8.47 -23.67
CA GLY A 440 -2.55 9.30 -24.02
C GLY A 440 -3.85 8.83 -23.37
N LYS A 441 -4.55 9.79 -22.74
CA LYS A 441 -5.72 9.71 -21.84
C LYS A 441 -5.39 9.29 -20.41
N GLU A 442 -5.98 10.05 -19.48
CA GLU A 442 -5.80 10.06 -18.02
C GLU A 442 -6.33 8.79 -17.31
N HIS A 443 -6.06 7.61 -17.87
CA HIS A 443 -6.64 6.36 -17.38
C HIS A 443 -5.54 5.33 -17.14
N PHE A 444 -5.50 4.83 -15.91
CA PHE A 444 -4.68 3.70 -15.53
C PHE A 444 -5.55 2.47 -15.33
N MET A 445 -4.98 1.31 -15.60
CA MET A 445 -5.60 0.04 -15.23
C MET A 445 -5.33 -0.23 -13.75
N LYS A 446 -6.39 -0.59 -13.02
CA LYS A 446 -6.27 -1.04 -11.63
C LYS A 446 -6.20 -2.56 -11.59
N SER A 447 -5.33 -3.07 -10.74
CA SER A 447 -5.16 -4.50 -10.48
C SER A 447 -4.88 -4.76 -9.00
N ILE A 448 -4.70 -6.01 -8.55
CA ILE A 448 -4.35 -6.27 -7.13
C ILE A 448 -2.95 -5.77 -6.80
N SER A 449 -1.98 -5.92 -7.71
CA SER A 449 -0.65 -5.32 -7.55
C SER A 449 -0.78 -3.80 -7.40
N SER A 450 -1.57 -3.17 -8.28
CA SER A 450 -1.87 -1.74 -8.13
C SER A 450 -2.55 -1.40 -6.81
N LYS A 451 -3.47 -2.25 -6.33
CA LYS A 451 -4.11 -2.07 -5.03
C LYS A 451 -3.10 -2.12 -3.89
N ILE A 452 -2.25 -3.16 -3.84
CA ILE A 452 -1.20 -3.30 -2.83
C ILE A 452 -0.28 -2.09 -2.88
N TRP A 453 0.12 -1.66 -4.08
CA TRP A 453 0.99 -0.50 -4.25
C TRP A 453 0.32 0.80 -3.78
N LEU A 454 -0.94 1.05 -4.13
CA LEU A 454 -1.69 2.22 -3.68
C LEU A 454 -1.95 2.22 -2.17
N GLU A 455 -2.17 1.05 -1.55
CA GLU A 455 -2.20 0.89 -0.09
C GLU A 455 -0.83 1.20 0.52
N LEU A 456 0.26 0.75 -0.11
CA LEU A 456 1.62 1.04 0.32
C LEU A 456 1.91 2.54 0.23
N LEU A 457 1.42 3.27 -0.78
CA LEU A 457 1.55 4.74 -0.84
C LEU A 457 0.85 5.43 0.34
N SER A 458 -0.36 4.98 0.70
CA SER A 458 -1.04 5.47 1.90
C SER A 458 -0.21 5.16 3.17
N GLU A 459 0.30 3.93 3.31
CA GLU A 459 1.19 3.53 4.42
C GLU A 459 2.46 4.39 4.53
N ILE A 460 3.11 4.66 3.40
CA ILE A 460 4.29 5.54 3.29
C ILE A 460 3.93 6.94 3.82
N TYR A 461 2.78 7.49 3.41
CA TYR A 461 2.31 8.77 3.90
C TYR A 461 2.11 8.75 5.42
N TYR A 462 1.41 7.75 5.97
CA TYR A 462 1.19 7.68 7.42
C TYR A 462 2.49 7.43 8.20
N SER A 463 3.47 6.78 7.59
CA SER A 463 4.79 6.56 8.17
C SER A 463 5.62 7.84 8.32
N LEU A 464 5.29 8.91 7.56
CA LEU A 464 5.83 10.25 7.82
C LEU A 464 5.58 10.68 9.27
N HIS A 465 4.43 10.31 9.84
CA HIS A 465 4.07 10.67 11.22
C HIS A 465 4.92 9.92 12.23
N ASN A 466 5.22 8.64 11.99
CA ASN A 466 5.92 7.78 12.95
C ASN A 466 7.44 7.92 12.90
N SER A 467 7.99 8.48 11.82
CA SER A 467 9.44 8.68 11.68
C SER A 467 9.96 9.67 12.74
N LYS A 468 10.65 9.15 13.76
CA LYS A 468 11.31 9.94 14.81
C LYS A 468 12.30 10.95 14.24
N GLU A 469 12.96 10.61 13.15
CA GLU A 469 13.89 11.50 12.46
C GLU A 469 13.16 12.67 11.83
N LEU A 470 12.08 12.41 11.08
CA LEU A 470 11.21 13.45 10.55
C LEU A 470 10.59 14.28 11.68
N GLN A 471 10.16 13.67 12.78
CA GLN A 471 9.61 14.38 13.94
C GLN A 471 10.63 15.32 14.62
N LYS A 472 11.91 14.93 14.69
CA LYS A 472 12.98 15.82 15.18
C LYS A 472 13.18 17.02 14.26
N ILE A 473 12.95 16.83 12.95
CA ILE A 473 13.15 17.84 11.90
C ILE A 473 11.92 18.75 11.73
N THR A 474 10.70 18.23 11.88
CA THR A 474 9.41 18.95 11.70
C THR A 474 9.20 20.08 12.67
N LYS A 475 9.87 20.06 13.84
CA LYS A 475 9.77 21.15 14.83
C LYS A 475 10.16 22.53 14.29
N ARG A 476 10.92 22.62 13.19
CA ARG A 476 11.46 23.89 12.67
C ARG A 476 11.51 24.07 11.15
N LYS A 477 11.13 23.08 10.32
CA LYS A 477 11.43 23.13 8.88
C LYS A 477 10.21 22.98 7.95
N GLU A 478 9.96 24.02 7.17
CA GLU A 478 8.89 24.13 6.16
C GLU A 478 8.92 23.03 5.08
N TRP A 479 10.10 22.46 4.76
CA TRP A 479 10.19 21.49 3.66
C TRP A 479 9.48 20.16 3.96
N VAL A 480 9.24 19.80 5.24
CA VAL A 480 8.48 18.57 5.56
C VAL A 480 6.98 18.79 5.35
N VAL A 481 6.50 20.02 5.56
CA VAL A 481 5.10 20.41 5.35
C VAL A 481 4.65 20.12 3.91
N LYS A 482 5.56 20.29 2.94
CA LYS A 482 5.28 20.02 1.53
C LYS A 482 4.84 18.57 1.29
N PHE A 483 5.44 17.59 1.97
CA PHE A 483 5.06 16.17 1.82
C PHE A 483 3.73 15.84 2.48
N TYR A 484 3.35 16.57 3.54
CA TYR A 484 2.07 16.34 4.22
C TYR A 484 0.90 16.99 3.51
N LEU A 485 1.06 18.23 3.06
CA LEU A 485 0.00 19.04 2.45
C LEU A 485 -0.06 18.90 0.93
N ASN A 486 1.01 18.43 0.30
CA ASN A 486 1.09 18.19 -1.14
C ASN A 486 1.93 16.94 -1.45
N PRO A 487 1.53 15.76 -0.93
CA PRO A 487 2.22 14.51 -1.26
C PRO A 487 2.09 14.26 -2.77
N LYS A 488 3.23 14.06 -3.43
CA LYS A 488 3.31 13.71 -4.85
C LYS A 488 4.01 12.38 -5.00
N VAL A 489 3.60 11.58 -5.96
CA VAL A 489 4.35 10.39 -6.42
C VAL A 489 4.90 10.67 -7.81
N LEU A 490 6.18 10.38 -7.99
CA LEU A 490 6.82 10.28 -9.29
C LEU A 490 6.88 8.80 -9.64
N PHE A 491 6.26 8.44 -10.75
CA PHE A 491 6.24 7.09 -11.25
C PHE A 491 6.38 7.18 -12.76
N TYR A 492 7.62 7.11 -13.22
CA TYR A 492 8.00 7.57 -14.53
C TYR A 492 7.16 6.91 -15.64
N PRO A 493 6.58 7.70 -16.56
CA PRO A 493 6.81 9.15 -16.77
C PRO A 493 5.79 10.08 -16.12
N TYR A 494 4.99 9.60 -15.17
CA TYR A 494 3.93 10.38 -14.54
C TYR A 494 4.37 11.01 -13.22
N VAL A 495 3.87 12.21 -12.98
CA VAL A 495 3.73 12.77 -11.64
C VAL A 495 2.25 12.83 -11.31
N ALA A 496 1.87 12.36 -10.13
CA ALA A 496 0.50 12.43 -9.64
C ALA A 496 0.46 13.00 -8.22
N ASP A 497 -0.62 13.72 -7.91
CA ASP A 497 -0.95 14.12 -6.57
C ASP A 497 -1.57 12.94 -5.82
N LEU A 498 -1.18 12.75 -4.56
CA LEU A 498 -1.63 11.64 -3.73
C LEU A 498 -2.68 12.13 -2.72
N ILE A 499 -3.73 11.34 -2.50
CA ILE A 499 -4.61 11.45 -1.33
C ILE A 499 -4.58 10.12 -0.58
N PRO A 500 -3.93 10.06 0.59
CA PRO A 500 -3.84 8.84 1.38
C PRO A 500 -5.20 8.51 2.02
N GLN A 501 -5.49 7.22 2.18
CA GLN A 501 -6.76 6.76 2.72
C GLN A 501 -6.60 5.69 3.80
N VAL A 502 -7.49 5.74 4.80
CA VAL A 502 -7.66 4.72 5.83
C VAL A 502 -9.14 4.45 6.11
N LEU A 503 -9.40 3.22 6.54
CA LEU A 503 -10.63 2.82 7.21
C LEU A 503 -10.35 2.65 8.70
N THR A 504 -11.03 3.42 9.54
CA THR A 504 -10.80 3.38 10.98
C THR A 504 -11.71 2.35 11.63
N VAL A 505 -11.14 1.30 12.23
CA VAL A 505 -11.93 0.19 12.82
C VAL A 505 -12.01 0.24 14.34
N ALA A 506 -11.08 0.95 15.00
CA ALA A 506 -11.08 1.19 16.43
C ALA A 506 -10.37 2.51 16.76
N LEU A 507 -10.99 3.34 17.62
CA LEU A 507 -10.43 4.61 18.07
C LEU A 507 -10.43 4.70 19.59
N ARG A 508 -9.26 4.93 20.19
CA ARG A 508 -9.13 5.10 21.63
C ARG A 508 -10.07 6.21 22.15
N HIS A 509 -11.02 5.79 22.98
CA HIS A 509 -11.86 6.70 23.75
C HIS A 509 -11.78 6.39 25.26
N PRO A 510 -11.36 7.35 26.11
CA PRO A 510 -11.10 7.10 27.53
C PRO A 510 -12.28 6.58 28.37
N LYS A 511 -13.51 6.79 27.92
CA LYS A 511 -14.74 6.49 28.69
C LYS A 511 -15.79 5.70 27.90
N LYS A 512 -15.49 5.31 26.67
CA LYS A 512 -16.45 4.76 25.71
C LYS A 512 -15.87 3.52 25.02
N LYS A 513 -16.76 2.70 24.46
CA LYS A 513 -16.41 1.52 23.66
C LYS A 513 -15.77 1.98 22.35
N PHE A 514 -14.47 1.70 22.19
CA PHE A 514 -13.64 2.22 21.10
C PHE A 514 -13.91 1.55 19.74
N VAL A 515 -14.40 0.31 19.73
CA VAL A 515 -14.78 -0.41 18.51
C VAL A 515 -16.15 0.09 18.05
N LEU A 516 -17.11 0.25 18.96
CA LEU A 516 -18.45 0.70 18.60
C LEU A 516 -18.50 2.16 18.12
N GLN A 517 -17.50 2.96 18.45
CA GLN A 517 -17.38 4.35 18.02
C GLN A 517 -16.61 4.53 16.72
N SER A 518 -16.07 3.46 16.14
CA SER A 518 -15.36 3.56 14.87
C SER A 518 -16.31 3.85 13.70
N GLY A 519 -15.78 4.59 12.71
CA GLY A 519 -16.45 4.89 11.44
C GLY A 519 -16.05 3.85 10.39
N LEU A 520 -16.95 2.89 10.11
CA LEU A 520 -16.71 1.85 9.10
C LEU A 520 -17.22 2.20 7.69
N HIS A 521 -17.87 3.34 7.52
CA HIS A 521 -18.67 3.62 6.31
C HIS A 521 -18.05 4.61 5.33
N SER A 522 -16.86 5.14 5.62
CA SER A 522 -16.20 6.12 4.74
C SER A 522 -14.69 6.02 4.83
N ASN A 523 -14.03 6.02 3.66
CA ASN A 523 -12.60 6.24 3.58
C ASN A 523 -12.30 7.69 3.98
N ILE A 524 -11.31 7.87 4.85
CA ILE A 524 -10.91 9.18 5.37
C ILE A 524 -9.41 9.36 5.22
N VAL A 525 -8.95 10.61 5.26
CA VAL A 525 -7.53 10.94 5.23
C VAL A 525 -6.92 10.81 6.62
N PHE A 526 -7.61 11.29 7.66
CA PHE A 526 -7.29 10.93 9.05
C PHE A 526 -8.51 11.09 9.96
N PRO A 527 -8.62 10.24 10.99
CA PRO A 527 -9.68 10.36 11.98
C PRO A 527 -9.42 11.51 12.93
N GLY A 528 -10.43 12.33 13.16
CA GLY A 528 -10.41 13.40 14.15
C GLY A 528 -11.15 13.02 15.43
N SER A 529 -11.00 13.83 16.48
CA SER A 529 -11.72 13.58 17.74
C SER A 529 -13.20 13.93 17.67
N GLU A 530 -13.56 14.88 16.79
CA GLU A 530 -14.93 15.36 16.60
C GLU A 530 -15.40 15.23 15.15
N LYS A 531 -14.51 15.45 14.20
CA LYS A 531 -14.79 15.37 12.76
C LYS A 531 -13.60 14.73 12.06
N ASP A 532 -13.88 13.79 11.17
CA ASP A 532 -12.86 13.19 10.31
C ASP A 532 -12.52 14.10 9.13
N LEU A 533 -11.28 14.04 8.64
CA LEU A 533 -10.92 14.74 7.42
C LEU A 533 -11.23 13.88 6.19
N THR A 534 -12.07 14.38 5.29
CA THR A 534 -12.41 13.67 4.05
C THR A 534 -11.40 13.90 2.93
N PRO A 535 -11.34 13.02 1.91
CA PRO A 535 -10.52 13.23 0.71
C PRO A 535 -10.77 14.58 0.03
N GLU A 536 -12.01 15.03 -0.06
CA GLU A 536 -12.41 16.28 -0.72
C GLU A 536 -11.88 17.50 0.05
N GLU A 537 -11.96 17.47 1.38
CA GLU A 537 -11.44 18.51 2.25
C GLU A 537 -9.90 18.57 2.17
N PHE A 538 -9.24 17.42 2.11
CA PHE A 538 -7.80 17.35 1.90
C PHE A 538 -7.40 17.92 0.53
N SER A 539 -8.10 17.58 -0.55
CA SER A 539 -7.87 18.12 -1.89
C SER A 539 -8.05 19.65 -1.93
N ALA A 540 -9.07 20.18 -1.24
CA ALA A 540 -9.25 21.63 -1.11
C ALA A 540 -8.09 22.30 -0.34
N MET A 541 -7.62 21.69 0.74
CA MET A 541 -6.47 22.19 1.51
C MET A 541 -5.16 22.11 0.71
N ARG A 542 -4.93 21.05 -0.05
CA ARG A 542 -3.78 20.90 -0.96
C ARG A 542 -3.75 22.04 -1.96
N ARG A 543 -4.87 22.30 -2.67
CA ARG A 543 -4.99 23.39 -3.64
C ARG A 543 -4.72 24.76 -2.99
N PHE A 544 -5.26 25.01 -1.81
CA PHE A 544 -4.98 26.24 -1.06
C PHE A 544 -3.49 26.39 -0.73
N TYR A 545 -2.84 25.32 -0.25
CA TYR A 545 -1.42 25.30 0.07
C TYR A 545 -0.53 25.53 -1.15
N ILE A 546 -0.86 24.92 -2.31
CA ILE A 546 -0.13 25.13 -3.56
C ILE A 546 -0.13 26.61 -3.95
N SER A 547 -1.27 27.29 -3.82
CA SER A 547 -1.37 28.73 -4.09
C SER A 547 -0.75 29.62 -3.01
N HIS A 548 -0.56 29.11 -1.79
CA HIS A 548 -0.03 29.87 -0.65
C HIS A 548 1.03 29.08 0.16
N PRO A 549 2.18 28.71 -0.42
CA PRO A 549 3.12 27.79 0.24
C PRO A 549 3.67 28.30 1.58
N SER A 550 3.79 29.62 1.74
CA SER A 550 4.24 30.28 2.97
C SER A 550 3.30 30.05 4.17
N THR A 551 2.06 29.62 3.94
CA THR A 551 1.06 29.37 4.99
C THR A 551 1.08 27.95 5.53
N GLY A 552 1.90 27.04 4.98
CA GLY A 552 1.79 25.61 5.26
C GLY A 552 1.88 25.22 6.74
N ILE A 553 2.79 25.84 7.50
CA ILE A 553 2.90 25.60 8.95
C ILE A 553 1.62 26.01 9.68
N HIS A 554 1.04 27.17 9.32
CA HIS A 554 -0.20 27.66 9.90
C HIS A 554 -1.38 26.77 9.52
N LEU A 555 -1.42 26.28 8.28
CA LEU A 555 -2.46 25.35 7.84
C LEU A 555 -2.40 24.03 8.61
N LEU A 556 -1.22 23.44 8.80
CA LEU A 556 -1.06 22.25 9.65
C LEU A 556 -1.52 22.50 11.10
N GLN A 557 -1.21 23.67 11.66
CA GLN A 557 -1.69 24.04 13.00
C GLN A 557 -3.22 24.13 13.03
N LYS A 558 -3.83 24.75 12.02
CA LYS A 558 -5.30 24.87 11.92
C LYS A 558 -5.95 23.50 11.78
N ILE A 559 -5.38 22.61 10.96
CA ILE A 559 -5.83 21.21 10.83
C ILE A 559 -5.83 20.53 12.20
N ARG A 560 -4.72 20.64 12.95
CA ARG A 560 -4.64 20.03 14.29
C ARG A 560 -5.67 20.59 15.26
N ASN A 561 -5.92 21.89 15.22
CA ASN A 561 -6.87 22.52 16.13
C ASN A 561 -8.33 22.16 15.79
N VAL A 562 -8.66 22.09 14.50
CA VAL A 562 -10.03 21.81 14.03
C VAL A 562 -10.37 20.33 14.13
N TYR A 563 -9.50 19.45 13.63
CA TYR A 563 -9.80 18.02 13.54
C TYR A 563 -9.30 17.25 14.77
N SER A 564 -8.31 17.77 15.51
CA SER A 564 -7.65 17.06 16.61
C SER A 564 -7.31 15.60 16.23
N PRO A 565 -6.51 15.41 15.17
CA PRO A 565 -6.32 14.11 14.53
C PRO A 565 -5.69 13.11 15.49
N VAL A 566 -6.22 11.88 15.50
CA VAL A 566 -5.72 10.78 16.34
C VAL A 566 -4.36 10.29 15.84
N PHE A 567 -4.13 10.34 14.52
CA PHE A 567 -2.84 10.07 13.87
C PHE A 567 -2.75 10.78 12.51
N GLY A 568 -1.61 10.67 11.83
CA GLY A 568 -1.44 11.12 10.44
C GLY A 568 -1.07 12.59 10.25
N VAL A 569 -1.05 13.40 11.31
CA VAL A 569 -0.61 14.82 11.25
C VAL A 569 0.53 15.06 12.24
N PRO A 570 1.68 15.62 11.83
CA PRO A 570 2.85 15.78 12.69
C PRO A 570 2.57 16.78 13.81
N ASN A 571 3.28 16.65 14.94
CA ASN A 571 3.26 17.65 16.01
C ASN A 571 4.08 18.87 15.56
N VAL A 572 3.46 20.06 15.57
CA VAL A 572 4.12 21.33 15.23
C VAL A 572 4.20 22.17 16.51
N GLU A 573 5.41 22.62 16.90
CA GLU A 573 5.58 23.46 18.10
C GLU A 573 4.92 24.83 17.91
N ILE A 574 4.12 25.24 18.89
CA ILE A 574 3.60 26.60 18.99
C ILE A 574 4.75 27.48 19.46
N ARG A 575 5.14 28.50 18.67
CA ARG A 575 5.84 29.65 19.25
C ARG A 575 4.88 30.28 20.24
N LYS A 576 4.97 29.92 21.52
CA LYS A 576 4.40 30.77 22.57
C LYS A 576 5.09 32.11 22.39
N GLY A 577 4.36 33.09 21.86
CA GLY A 577 4.85 34.45 21.73
C GLY A 577 5.49 34.83 23.06
N GLY A 578 6.75 35.24 23.02
CA GLY A 578 7.46 35.68 24.20
C GLY A 578 6.62 36.76 24.85
N VAL A 579 5.99 36.44 25.98
CA VAL A 579 5.43 37.45 26.86
C VAL A 579 6.63 38.31 27.22
N SER A 580 6.71 39.51 26.63
CA SER A 580 7.73 40.47 27.00
C SER A 580 7.61 40.60 28.52
N ARG A 581 8.65 40.23 29.24
CA ARG A 581 8.80 40.62 30.64
C ARG A 581 8.94 42.13 30.62
N ALA A 582 7.81 42.84 30.59
CA ALA A 582 7.74 44.24 30.91
C ALA A 582 8.32 44.37 32.32
N ARG A 583 9.57 44.84 32.38
CA ARG A 583 10.23 45.28 33.59
C ARG A 583 9.26 46.19 34.33
N LYS A 584 8.68 45.72 35.44
CA LYS A 584 8.25 46.60 36.52
C LYS A 584 9.51 47.36 36.97
N ARG A 585 9.74 48.54 36.39
CA ARG A 585 10.52 49.58 37.05
C ARG A 585 9.67 50.05 38.22
N LYS A 586 10.16 49.80 39.43
CA LYS A 586 9.72 50.50 40.64
C LYS A 586 10.03 51.99 40.42
N GLY A 587 8.98 52.81 40.41
CA GLY A 587 9.01 54.15 40.96
C GLY A 587 8.40 54.07 42.35
#